data_AF-A0A344SAA4-F1
#
_entry.id   AF-A0A344SAA4-F1
#
_cell.length_a   1.000
_cell.length_b   1.000
_cell.length_c   1.000
_cell.angle_alpha   90.00
_cell.angle_beta   90.00
_cell.angle_gamma   90.00
#
_symmetry.space_group_name_H-M   'P 1'
#
loop_
_entity.id
_entity.type
_entity.pdbx_description
1 polymer ?
#
loop_
_entity_poly.entity_id
_entity_poly.type
_entity_poly.pdbx_seq_one_letter_code
_entity_poly.pdbx_strand_id
1 'polypeptide(L)' 'MYKVKVSYILPEGDQVRVAVCAVKEDGTQIFQMEIQSPKEKDKSLDAYEQAAIEQYTTIVSEIAASAQPAPDAVDASAKK' A
#
# COMPACT_ATOMS: atom_id res chain seq x y z
N MET A 1 12.10 -10.64 -2.01
CA MET A 1 10.73 -10.39 -1.51
C MET A 1 10.61 -8.93 -1.08
N TYR A 2 9.42 -8.32 -1.15
CA TYR A 2 9.18 -6.97 -0.63
C TYR A 2 8.52 -7.05 0.76
N LYS A 3 8.85 -6.11 1.65
CA LYS A 3 8.21 -5.96 2.96
C LYS A 3 7.57 -4.59 3.07
N VAL A 4 6.38 -4.52 3.65
CA VAL A 4 5.73 -3.26 4.00
C VAL A 4 6.17 -2.87 5.42
N LYS A 5 6.56 -1.62 5.63
CA LYS A 5 6.91 -1.08 6.94
C LYS A 5 6.31 0.30 7.13
N VAL A 6 6.06 0.66 8.38
CA VAL A 6 5.73 2.04 8.76
C VAL A 6 7.02 2.81 9.06
N SER A 7 7.16 3.97 8.43
CA SER A 7 8.29 4.88 8.61
C SER A 7 8.08 5.79 9.81
N TYR A 8 6.87 6.31 10.00
CA TYR A 8 6.48 7.08 11.17
C TYR A 8 4.96 7.13 11.35
N ILE A 9 4.56 7.45 12.58
CA ILE A 9 3.19 7.79 12.96
C ILE A 9 3.24 9.13 13.69
N LEU A 10 2.54 10.12 13.16
CA LEU A 10 2.48 11.49 13.69
C LEU A 10 1.03 11.86 14.04
N PRO A 11 0.67 11.93 15.33
CA PRO A 11 -0.61 12.50 15.75
C PRO A 11 -0.54 14.05 15.70
N GLU A 12 -1.15 14.66 14.69
CA GLU A 12 -1.18 16.10 14.45
C GLU A 12 -2.60 16.66 14.63
N GLY A 13 -2.85 17.33 15.77
CA GLY A 13 -4.16 17.88 16.08
C GLY A 13 -5.26 16.81 16.09
N ASP A 14 -6.22 16.97 15.16
CA ASP A 14 -7.37 16.08 14.97
C ASP A 14 -7.12 14.95 13.96
N GLN A 15 -5.87 14.78 13.50
CA GLN A 15 -5.49 13.74 12.55
C GLN A 15 -4.30 12.91 13.05
N VAL A 16 -4.20 11.69 12.53
CA VAL A 16 -3.02 10.84 12.63
C VAL A 16 -2.53 10.58 11.22
N ARG A 17 -1.25 10.91 10.98
CA ARG A 17 -0.56 10.68 9.73
C ARG A 17 0.38 9.50 9.88
N VAL A 18 0.24 8.51 9.01
CA VAL A 18 1.08 7.32 8.98
C VAL A 18 1.80 7.26 7.64
N ALA A 19 3.13 7.26 7.65
CA ALA A 19 3.91 7.01 6.44
C ALA A 19 4.22 5.52 6.34
N VAL A 20 3.80 4.90 5.23
CA VAL A 20 4.01 3.49 4.93
C VAL A 20 4.88 3.36 3.69
N CYS A 21 5.79 2.39 3.66
CA CYS A 21 6.59 2.13 2.49
C CYS A 21 6.85 0.64 2.23
N ALA A 22 7.06 0.31 0.96
CA ALA A 22 7.63 -0.98 0.56
C ALA A 22 9.16 -0.90 0.51
N VAL A 23 9.81 -1.87 1.15
CA VAL A 23 11.25 -2.05 1.11
C VAL A 23 11.63 -3.39 0.49
N LYS A 24 12.78 -3.41 -0.19
CA LYS A 24 13.47 -4.64 -0.59
C LYS A 24 14.15 -5.30 0.61
N GLU A 25 14.62 -6.53 0.43
CA GLU A 25 15.42 -7.25 1.43
C GLU A 25 16.73 -6.54 1.78
N ASP A 26 17.32 -5.79 0.84
CA ASP A 26 18.52 -4.98 1.05
C ASP A 26 18.24 -3.65 1.80
N GLY A 27 16.98 -3.42 2.19
CA GLY A 27 16.55 -2.21 2.90
C GLY A 27 16.21 -1.03 1.98
N THR A 28 16.42 -1.15 0.66
CA THR A 28 16.08 -0.10 -0.31
C THR A 28 14.58 0.18 -0.29
N GLN A 29 14.22 1.43 -0.05
CA GLN A 29 12.85 1.91 -0.15
C GLN A 29 12.47 2.14 -1.61
N ILE A 30 11.30 1.63 -2.01
CA ILE A 30 10.85 1.65 -3.41
C ILE A 30 9.72 2.64 -3.61
N PHE A 31 8.79 2.68 -2.67
CA PHE A 31 7.61 3.52 -2.73
C PHE A 31 7.15 3.86 -1.33
N GLN A 32 6.81 5.14 -1.10
CA GLN A 32 6.26 5.64 0.16
C GLN A 32 4.93 6.33 -0.11
N MET A 33 4.00 6.16 0.82
CA MET A 33 2.74 6.89 0.83
C MET A 33 2.43 7.36 2.26
N GLU A 34 1.84 8.55 2.38
CA GLU A 34 1.26 9.02 3.63
C GLU A 34 -0.24 8.74 3.63
N ILE A 35 -0.71 8.09 4.69
CA ILE A 35 -2.13 7.85 4.96
C ILE A 35 -2.52 8.73 6.13
N GLN A 36 -3.56 9.54 5.94
CA GLN A 36 -4.10 10.41 6.97
C GLN A 36 -5.45 9.86 7.42
N SER A 37 -5.68 9.85 8.73
CA SER A 37 -6.93 9.40 9.32
C SER A 37 -7.34 10.32 10.46
N PRO A 38 -8.64 10.53 10.71
CA PRO A 38 -9.09 11.26 11.89
C PRO A 38 -8.55 10.64 13.17
N LYS A 39 -8.15 11.49 14.11
CA LYS A 39 -7.75 11.07 15.45
C LYS A 39 -8.99 10.72 16.26
N GLU A 40 -9.05 9.48 16.72
CA GLU A 40 -10.15 8.92 17.48
C GLU A 40 -9.73 8.83 18.95
N LYS A 41 -10.62 9.22 19.84
CA LYS A 41 -10.43 9.04 21.28
C LYS A 41 -10.38 7.53 21.56
N ASP A 42 -9.34 7.09 22.26
CA ASP A 42 -9.11 5.69 22.67
C ASP A 42 -8.56 4.74 21.59
N LYS A 43 -8.28 5.22 20.37
CA LYS A 43 -7.61 4.42 19.33
C LYS A 43 -6.09 4.44 19.52
N SER A 44 -5.46 3.27 19.58
CA SER A 44 -4.01 3.14 19.74
C SER A 44 -3.25 3.47 18.46
N LEU A 45 -1.98 3.86 18.58
CA LEU A 45 -1.10 4.06 17.42
C LEU A 45 -0.92 2.77 16.61
N ASP A 46 -0.86 1.62 17.27
CA ASP A 46 -0.79 0.31 16.61
C ASP A 46 -2.01 0.06 15.70
N ALA A 47 -3.20 0.51 16.11
CA ALA A 47 -4.41 0.39 15.29
C ALA A 47 -4.33 1.29 14.03
N TYR A 48 -3.72 2.47 14.14
CA TYR A 48 -3.42 3.32 12.97
C TYR A 48 -2.36 2.70 12.08
N GLU A 49 -1.34 2.06 12.66
CA GLU A 49 -0.30 1.35 11.93
C GLU A 49 -0.90 0.23 11.07
N GLN A 50 -1.69 -0.66 11.66
CA GLN A 50 -2.31 -1.78 10.96
C GLN A 50 -3.26 -1.30 9.87
N ALA A 51 -4.13 -0.33 10.17
CA ALA A 51 -5.06 0.23 9.19
C ALA A 51 -4.31 0.85 7.99
N ALA A 52 -3.20 1.56 8.24
CA ALA A 52 -2.39 2.14 7.18
C ALA A 52 -1.68 1.08 6.33
N ILE A 53 -1.16 0.00 6.94
CA ILE A 53 -0.57 -1.14 6.21
C ILE A 53 -1.61 -1.82 5.32
N GLU A 54 -2.82 -2.08 5.85
CA GLU A 54 -3.91 -2.69 5.10
C GLU A 54 -4.31 -1.81 3.91
N GLN A 55 -4.53 -0.52 4.13
CA GLN A 55 -4.91 0.41 3.08
C GLN A 55 -3.80 0.57 2.02
N TYR A 56 -2.54 0.66 2.44
CA TYR A 56 -1.40 0.66 1.52
C TYR A 56 -1.38 -0.60 0.65
N THR A 57 -1.57 -1.77 1.27
CA THR A 57 -1.55 -3.06 0.57
C THR A 57 -2.70 -3.17 -0.45
N THR A 58 -3.90 -2.71 -0.08
CA THR A 58 -5.05 -2.65 -0.99
C THR A 58 -4.74 -1.77 -2.20
N ILE A 59 -4.27 -0.54 -1.98
CA ILE A 59 -3.95 0.40 -3.07
C ILE A 59 -2.90 -0.19 -4.02
N VAL A 60 -1.81 -0.75 -3.48
CA VAL A 60 -0.77 -1.37 -4.31
C VAL A 60 -1.32 -2.57 -5.08
N SER A 61 -2.20 -3.36 -4.47
CA SER A 61 -2.83 -4.51 -5.13
C SER A 61 -3.76 -4.08 -6.27
N GLU A 62 -4.56 -3.02 -6.07
CA GLU A 62 -5.42 -2.45 -7.11
C GLU A 62 -4.61 -1.85 -8.26
N ILE A 63 -3.51 -1.17 -7.96
CA ILE A 63 -2.57 -0.68 -8.99
C ILE A 63 -1.96 -1.86 -9.76
N ALA A 64 -1.50 -2.90 -9.05
CA ALA A 64 -0.93 -4.07 -9.69
C ALA A 64 -1.94 -4.81 -10.59
N ALA A 65 -3.19 -4.94 -10.14
CA ALA A 65 -4.28 -5.54 -10.90
C ALA A 65 -4.63 -4.70 -12.15
N SER A 66 -4.66 -3.37 -12.03
CA SER A 66 -4.94 -2.48 -13.16
C SER A 66 -3.78 -2.36 -14.16
N ALA A 67 -2.55 -2.65 -13.73
CA ALA A 67 -1.37 -2.71 -14.59
C ALA A 67 -1.21 -4.07 -15.31
N GLN A 68 -2.05 -5.07 -15.02
CA GLN A 68 -2.00 -6.33 -15.77
C GLN A 68 -2.38 -6.06 -17.22
N PRO A 69 -1.52 -6.43 -18.20
CA PRO A 69 -1.92 -6.39 -19.59
C PRO A 69 -3.17 -7.26 -19.77
N ALA A 70 -4.11 -6.81 -20.61
CA ALA A 70 -5.22 -7.65 -21.01
C ALA A 70 -4.65 -8.99 -21.50
N PRO A 71 -5.23 -10.14 -21.08
CA PRO A 71 -4.76 -11.42 -21.60
C PRO A 71 -4.80 -11.32 -23.12
N ASP A 72 -3.66 -11.56 -23.78
CA ASP A 72 -3.56 -11.59 -25.23
C ASP A 72 -4.77 -12.39 -25.72
N ALA A 73 -5.68 -11.72 -26.42
CA ALA A 73 -6.76 -12.37 -27.12
C ALA A 73 -6.06 -13.35 -28.07
N VAL A 74 -6.07 -14.62 -27.69
CA VAL A 74 -5.48 -15.71 -28.46
C VAL A 74 -5.90 -15.49 -29.90
N ASP A 75 -4.91 -15.22 -30.74
CA ASP A 75 -5.05 -15.12 -32.18
C ASP A 75 -5.61 -16.47 -32.65
N ALA A 76 -6.94 -16.52 -32.77
CA ALA A 76 -7.67 -17.62 -33.37
C ALA A 76 -7.64 -17.47 -34.90
N SER A 77 -6.47 -17.16 -35.47
CA SER A 77 -6.23 -17.24 -36.91
C SER A 77 -5.12 -18.24 -37.21
N ALA A 78 -5.17 -19.40 -36.57
CA ALA A 78 -4.36 -20.55 -36.95
C ALA A 78 -5.21 -21.82 -37.02
N LYS A 79 -5.94 -21.99 -38.13
CA LYS A 79 -5.96 -23.27 -38.88
C LYS A 79 -6.77 -23.17 -40.18
N LYS A 80 -6.00 -23.17 -41.27
CA LYS A 80 -6.15 -23.91 -42.54
C LYS A 80 -7.36 -23.65 -43.43
#